data_AF-A0A2V7JK76-F1
#
_entry.id   AF-A0A2V7JK76-F1
#
_cell.length_a   1.000
_cell.length_b   1.000
_cell.length_c   1.000
_cell.angle_alpha   90.00
_cell.angle_beta   90.00
_cell.angle_gamma   90.00
#
_symmetry.space_group_name_H-M   'P 1'
#
loop_
_entity.id
_entity.type
_entity.pdbx_description
1 polymer ?
#
loop_
_entity_poly.entity_id
_entity_poly.type
_entity_poly.pdbx_seq_one_letter_code
_entity_poly.pdbx_strand_id
1 'polypeptide(L)' 'EAIEESLASLKERESKILRLYFGLDGADPMTLEDIGTLLQITRERVRQIKEKALLKLRHNSRRRSLESFLG' A
#
# COMPACT_ATOMS: atom_id res chain seq x y z
N GLU A 1 -2.83 4.00 -14.69
CA GLU A 1 -1.45 3.46 -14.65
C GLU A 1 -0.66 3.79 -13.38
N ALA A 2 -0.60 5.06 -12.92
CA ALA A 2 0.29 5.44 -11.80
C ALA A 2 0.11 4.66 -10.48
N ILE A 3 -1.10 4.19 -10.17
CA ILE A 3 -1.38 3.43 -8.93
C ILE A 3 -0.73 2.05 -8.99
N GLU A 4 -0.82 1.35 -10.14
CA GLU A 4 -0.24 0.02 -10.29
C GLU A 4 1.27 0.02 -10.17
N GLU A 5 1.96 0.94 -10.86
CA GLU A 5 3.41 1.09 -10.72
C GLU A 5 3.83 1.43 -9.28
N SER A 6 3.05 2.27 -8.61
CA SER A 6 3.30 2.64 -7.22
C SER A 6 3.18 1.41 -6.31
N LEU A 7 2.13 0.61 -6.48
CA LEU A 7 1.93 -0.62 -5.70
C LEU A 7 2.95 -1.70 -6.04
N ALA A 8 3.41 -1.80 -7.29
CA ALA A 8 4.46 -2.72 -7.72
C ALA A 8 5.81 -2.43 -7.04
N SER A 9 6.04 -1.19 -6.58
CA SER A 9 7.26 -0.82 -5.83
C SER A 9 7.25 -1.26 -4.36
N LEU A 10 6.12 -1.79 -3.86
CA LEU A 10 5.97 -2.26 -2.48
C LEU A 10 6.23 -3.76 -2.35
N LYS A 11 6.42 -4.24 -1.11
CA LYS A 11 6.41 -5.68 -0.87
C LYS A 11 5.01 -6.24 -1.12
N GLU A 12 4.93 -7.48 -1.57
CA GLU A 12 3.65 -8.16 -1.89
C GLU A 12 2.61 -8.06 -0.76
N ARG A 13 3.03 -8.24 0.51
CA ARG A 13 2.12 -8.12 1.65
C ARG A 13 1.64 -6.68 1.89
N GLU A 14 2.48 -5.68 1.60
CA GLU A 14 2.15 -4.26 1.71
C GLU A 14 1.17 -3.86 0.61
N SER A 15 1.46 -4.22 -0.64
CA SER A 15 0.56 -3.94 -1.78
C SER A 15 -0.78 -4.66 -1.61
N LYS A 16 -0.79 -5.93 -1.19
CA LYS A 16 -2.02 -6.68 -0.90
C LYS A 16 -2.88 -6.00 0.16
N ILE A 17 -2.31 -5.53 1.27
CA ILE A 17 -3.05 -4.81 2.31
C ILE A 17 -3.64 -3.50 1.76
N LEU A 18 -2.90 -2.75 0.96
CA LEU A 18 -3.43 -1.52 0.35
C LEU A 18 -4.53 -1.81 -0.68
N ARG A 19 -4.39 -2.86 -1.50
CA ARG A 19 -5.42 -3.28 -2.46
C ARG A 19 -6.73 -3.63 -1.76
N LEU A 20 -6.67 -4.47 -0.73
CA LEU A 20 -7.84 -4.84 0.06
C LEU A 20 -8.45 -3.64 0.79
N TYR A 21 -7.63 -2.76 1.36
CA TYR A 21 -8.12 -1.61 2.12
C TYR A 21 -8.81 -0.56 1.25
N PHE A 22 -8.30 -0.31 0.05
CA PHE A 22 -8.86 0.68 -0.87
C PHE A 22 -9.85 0.11 -1.88
N GLY A 23 -10.09 -1.21 -1.89
CA GLY A 23 -10.97 -1.84 -2.87
C GLY A 23 -10.42 -1.73 -4.29
N LEU A 24 -9.13 -2.03 -4.46
CA LEU A 24 -8.49 -2.02 -5.78
C LEU A 24 -8.74 -3.35 -6.50
N ASP A 25 -8.51 -3.37 -7.81
CA ASP A 25 -8.67 -4.55 -8.67
C ASP A 25 -10.10 -5.13 -8.70
N GLY A 26 -11.10 -4.28 -8.49
CA GLY A 26 -12.51 -4.68 -8.49
C GLY A 26 -12.97 -5.37 -7.21
N ALA A 27 -12.15 -5.36 -6.15
CA ALA A 27 -12.56 -5.79 -4.82
C ALA A 27 -13.30 -4.66 -4.08
N ASP A 28 -14.20 -5.02 -3.18
CA ASP A 28 -14.77 -4.05 -2.23
C ASP A 28 -13.73 -3.66 -1.16
N PRO A 29 -13.71 -2.39 -0.72
CA PRO A 29 -12.82 -1.96 0.35
C PRO A 29 -13.14 -2.67 1.66
N MET A 30 -12.11 -3.24 2.29
CA MET A 30 -12.20 -3.99 3.54
C MET A 30 -11.71 -3.17 4.74
N THR A 31 -12.27 -3.43 5.92
CA THR A 31 -11.77 -2.81 7.15
C THR A 31 -10.44 -3.43 7.59
N LEU A 32 -9.70 -2.74 8.47
CA LEU A 32 -8.47 -3.30 9.06
C LEU A 32 -8.70 -4.60 9.84
N GLU A 33 -9.91 -4.78 10.36
CA GLU A 33 -10.30 -5.96 11.13
C GLU A 33 -10.58 -7.15 10.19
N ASP A 34 -11.32 -6.93 9.11
CA ASP A 34 -11.58 -7.94 8.09
C ASP A 34 -10.27 -8.41 7.43
N ILE A 35 -9.39 -7.46 7.09
CA ILE A 35 -8.07 -7.75 6.54
C ILE A 35 -7.22 -8.52 7.56
N GLY A 36 -7.33 -8.17 8.85
CA GLY A 36 -6.63 -8.86 9.93
C GLY A 36 -7.04 -10.33 10.04
N THR A 37 -8.35 -10.57 10.04
CA THR A 37 -8.95 -11.91 10.03
C THR A 37 -8.51 -12.70 8.79
N LEU A 38 -8.59 -12.11 7.60
CA LEU A 38 -8.18 -12.75 6.34
C LEU A 38 -6.69 -13.13 6.30
N LEU A 39 -5.82 -12.28 6.86
CA LEU A 39 -4.37 -12.47 6.85
C LEU A 39 -3.84 -13.11 8.14
N GLN A 40 -4.72 -13.56 9.03
CA GLN A 40 -4.42 -14.15 10.34
C GLN A 40 -3.43 -13.31 11.16
N ILE A 41 -3.65 -12.00 11.19
CA ILE A 41 -2.88 -11.04 12.00
C ILE A 41 -3.80 -10.07 12.71
N THR A 42 -3.30 -9.45 13.78
CA THR A 42 -4.09 -8.47 14.52
C THR A 42 -4.40 -7.23 13.68
N ARG A 43 -5.54 -6.60 13.94
CA ARG A 43 -5.93 -5.29 13.36
C ARG A 43 -4.81 -4.27 13.45
N GLU A 44 -4.14 -4.21 14.60
CA GLU A 44 -3.02 -3.30 14.84
C GLU A 44 -1.83 -3.62 13.94
N ARG A 45 -1.54 -4.90 13.69
CA ARG A 45 -0.49 -5.28 12.74
C ARG A 45 -0.83 -4.85 11.31
N VAL A 46 -2.10 -4.96 10.89
CA VAL A 46 -2.54 -4.44 9.59
C VAL A 46 -2.35 -2.92 9.52
N ARG A 47 -2.73 -2.17 10.57
CA ARG A 47 -2.54 -0.72 10.66
C ARG A 47 -1.08 -0.33 10.45
N GLN A 48 -0.16 -0.99 11.16
CA GLN A 48 1.28 -0.73 11.07
C GLN A 48 1.82 -0.99 9.66
N ILE A 49 1.43 -2.11 9.04
CA ILE A 49 1.88 -2.43 7.68
C ILE A 49 1.33 -1.41 6.68
N LYS A 50 0.06 -1.02 6.80
CA LYS A 50 -0.57 0.01 5.97
C LYS A 50 0.20 1.33 6.06
N GLU A 51 0.45 1.83 7.27
CA GLU A 51 1.18 3.09 7.47
C GLU A 51 2.59 3.05 6.91
N LYS A 52 3.30 1.93 7.12
CA LYS A 52 4.63 1.72 6.55
C LYS A 52 4.61 1.73 5.02
N ALA A 53 3.60 1.09 4.41
CA ALA A 53 3.43 1.07 2.96
C ALA A 53 3.16 2.46 2.39
N LEU A 54 2.25 3.23 3.01
CA LEU A 54 1.95 4.61 2.61
C LEU A 54 3.19 5.53 2.73
N LEU A 55 3.97 5.36 3.79
CA LEU A 55 5.22 6.11 3.95
C LEU A 55 6.19 5.81 2.80
N LYS A 56 6.36 4.54 2.41
CA LYS A 56 7.22 4.16 1.28
C LYS A 56 6.75 4.79 -0.03
N LEU A 57 5.46 4.76 -0.32
CA LEU A 57 4.91 5.38 -1.53
C LEU A 57 5.25 6.88 -1.60
N ARG A 58 5.10 7.60 -0.47
CA ARG A 58 5.46 9.03 -0.38
C ARG A 58 6.96 9.27 -0.58
N HIS A 59 7.82 8.36 -0.13
CA HIS A 59 9.26 8.47 -0.37
C HIS A 59 9.61 8.20 -1.84
N ASN A 60 9.03 7.18 -2.46
CA ASN A 60 9.25 6.85 -3.86
C ASN A 60 8.78 7.97 -4.80
N SER A 61 7.60 8.53 -4.55
CA SER A 61 7.07 9.67 -5.32
C SER A 61 7.99 10.90 -5.25
N ARG A 62 8.46 11.26 -4.04
CA ARG A 62 9.43 12.37 -3.87
C ARG A 62 10.75 12.12 -4.59
N ARG A 63 11.25 10.87 -4.57
CA ARG A 63 12.47 10.51 -5.30
C ARG A 63 12.31 10.71 -6.81
N ARG A 64 11.24 10.18 -7.41
CA ARG A 64 10.95 10.37 -8.85
C ARG A 64 10.84 11.85 -9.22
N SER A 65 10.19 12.66 -8.38
CA SER A 65 10.10 14.11 -8.59
C SER A 65 11.47 14.78 -8.57
N LEU A 66 12.35 14.44 -7.62
CA LEU A 66 13.72 14.97 -7.57
C LEU A 66 14.56 14.55 -8.77
N GLU A 67 14.47 13.29 -9.20
CA GLU A 67 15.16 12.80 -10.39
C GLU A 67 14.74 13.58 -11.65
N SER A 68 13.46 13.97 -11.77
CA SER A 68 13.01 14.79 -12.89
C SER A 68 13.53 16.23 -12.89
N PHE A 69 13.96 16.77 -11.74
CA PHE A 69 14.54 18.12 -11.65
C PHE A 69 16.06 18.14 -11.82
N LEU A 70 16.73 17.00 -11.60
CA LEU A 70 18.18 16.85 -11.76
C LEU A 70 18.58 16.37 -13.17
N GLY A 71 17.59 16.26 -14.07
CA GLY A 71 17.78 16.00 -15.50
C GLY A 71 18.08 17.26 -16.29
#